data_AF-A0A958HJD4-F1
#
_entry.id   AF-A0A958HJD4-F1
#
_cell.length_a   1.000
_cell.length_b   1.000
_cell.length_c   1.000
_cell.angle_alpha   90.00
_cell.angle_beta   90.00
_cell.angle_gamma   90.00
#
_symmetry.space_group_name_H-M   'P 1'
#
loop_
_entity.id
_entity.type
_entity.pdbx_description
1 polymer ?
#
loop_
_entity_poly.entity_id
_entity_poly.type
_entity_poly.pdbx_seq_one_letter_code
_entity_poly.pdbx_strand_id
1 'polypeptide(L)'
;MTFDLPGYAGGDADLAVSLWGNSEDHSDPDHSAILRLNGEVVGEEMWDGKGWKTLTETVSAANLLPVGNELALELPGDTEAVVDMVYLNQVDVSYDKFLALQDDQQLAFTLPAGSDLTLAGVNGEDSLIWDVTDPAAPVALTGATGDANGLRLRTPDSGDLRTLIAAQSAALLSPASVQPVTGPDLRDNPEGADYIAVAPAEFIPALQPLVDHRRSQGLRVTVASIDDVYDTFSNGVPDPAAIRDYMIYARDNWTGPAPRFLLLAGDATYDYRGFLADSTPNLVPTYLLSTHFVGETASDNWFVSLDDEDDLPDMAVGRIPAQTAKQLEAVVAKTLAYESDTSAAEWDGRALVVADNEEEGFQTIADDLVANALPASYQVKKVYLGSSDNPTSEIIQSMDEGVGLVTYVGHGSMNVWGKDKMFQISDSNTLSNSKLPFLMTMTCLVGYFHHPTATSMGEELLLNPKGGVVAALVPTSESLASDQTELATNVYTHLFSDAGTVGEAIMLGKRDLNLDRNLMQDIIETFTLLGDPALVLQKPG
;
A
#
# COMPACT_ATOMS: atom_id res chain seq x y z
N MET A 1 5.92 -11.44 26.93
CA MET A 1 4.44 -11.59 26.91
C MET A 1 4.04 -12.72 27.84
N THR A 2 2.81 -12.72 28.36
CA THR A 2 2.29 -13.82 29.18
C THR A 2 1.17 -14.56 28.46
N PHE A 3 1.12 -15.89 28.61
CA PHE A 3 0.07 -16.71 28.00
C PHE A 3 -0.31 -17.92 28.87
N ASP A 4 -1.53 -18.40 28.67
CA ASP A 4 -2.06 -19.59 29.34
C ASP A 4 -2.14 -20.76 28.36
N LEU A 5 -2.22 -21.99 28.88
CA LEU A 5 -2.43 -23.21 28.10
C LEU A 5 -3.76 -23.86 28.51
N PRO A 6 -4.92 -23.34 28.06
CA PRO A 6 -6.22 -23.87 28.45
C PRO A 6 -6.35 -25.37 28.17
N GLY A 7 -6.66 -26.12 29.22
CA GLY A 7 -6.86 -27.56 29.15
C GLY A 7 -5.58 -28.40 28.98
N TYR A 8 -4.39 -27.82 29.18
CA TYR A 8 -3.11 -28.53 29.08
C TYR A 8 -3.13 -29.86 29.84
N ALA A 9 -2.83 -30.95 29.13
CA ALA A 9 -2.89 -32.32 29.63
C ALA A 9 -1.53 -32.85 30.15
N GLY A 10 -0.51 -31.99 30.17
CA GLY A 10 0.88 -32.40 30.36
C GLY A 10 1.52 -32.83 29.04
N GLY A 11 2.80 -33.21 29.09
CA GLY A 11 3.58 -33.51 27.90
C GLY A 11 4.36 -32.30 27.39
N ASP A 12 5.25 -32.51 26.43
CA ASP A 12 6.01 -31.41 25.84
C ASP A 12 5.08 -30.59 24.92
N ALA A 13 5.47 -29.35 24.62
CA ALA A 13 4.77 -28.48 23.67
C ALA A 13 5.73 -28.00 22.58
N ASP A 14 5.23 -27.85 21.36
CA ASP A 14 5.99 -27.23 20.28
C ASP A 14 5.68 -25.73 20.24
N LEU A 15 6.74 -24.92 20.29
CA LEU A 15 6.70 -23.48 20.27
C LEU A 15 7.30 -22.98 18.95
N ALA A 16 6.53 -22.23 18.18
CA ALA A 16 7.01 -21.55 16.99
C ALA A 16 6.90 -20.03 17.17
N VAL A 17 8.01 -19.31 16.96
CA VAL A 17 8.08 -17.85 17.07
C VAL A 17 8.54 -17.28 15.76
N SER A 18 7.64 -16.56 15.09
CA SER A 18 7.92 -15.92 13.79
C SER A 18 8.31 -14.46 13.99
N LEU A 19 9.47 -14.13 13.44
CA LEU A 19 10.17 -12.86 13.55
C LEU A 19 10.41 -12.27 12.17
N TRP A 20 10.51 -10.95 12.11
CA TRP A 20 10.98 -10.21 10.94
C TRP A 20 12.26 -9.46 11.30
N GLY A 21 13.38 -9.83 10.66
CA GLY A 21 14.61 -9.03 10.69
C GLY A 21 14.41 -7.78 9.84
N ASN A 22 14.57 -6.61 10.43
CA ASN A 22 14.28 -5.31 9.80
C ASN A 22 15.52 -4.47 9.51
N SER A 23 16.66 -4.79 10.13
CA SER A 23 17.94 -4.17 9.83
C SER A 23 18.71 -4.99 8.79
N GLU A 24 19.71 -4.35 8.21
CA GLU A 24 20.71 -5.01 7.36
C GLU A 24 22.05 -4.36 7.70
N ASP A 25 23.05 -5.18 8.02
CA ASP A 25 24.42 -4.74 8.31
C ASP A 25 25.42 -5.54 7.46
N HIS A 26 26.67 -5.10 7.39
CA HIS A 26 27.74 -5.80 6.69
C HIS A 26 28.30 -6.98 7.50
N SER A 27 27.97 -7.08 8.78
CA SER A 27 28.27 -8.23 9.64
C SER A 27 27.37 -9.40 9.29
N ASP A 28 27.93 -10.60 9.15
CA ASP A 28 27.18 -11.85 8.93
C ASP A 28 27.51 -12.85 10.05
N PRO A 29 26.53 -13.25 10.90
CA PRO A 29 25.14 -12.79 10.92
C PRO A 29 24.98 -11.39 11.56
N ASP A 30 23.98 -10.61 11.12
CA ASP A 30 23.64 -9.31 11.71
C ASP A 30 22.54 -9.38 12.79
N HIS A 31 21.77 -10.47 12.85
CA HIS A 31 20.71 -10.69 13.83
C HIS A 31 21.01 -11.82 14.81
N SER A 32 20.61 -11.63 16.08
CA SER A 32 20.68 -12.67 17.11
C SER A 32 19.46 -12.59 18.03
N ALA A 33 18.77 -13.71 18.21
CA ALA A 33 17.59 -13.81 19.06
C ALA A 33 17.66 -15.00 20.02
N ILE A 34 17.40 -14.75 21.29
CA ILE A 34 17.30 -15.74 22.35
C ILE A 34 15.84 -15.80 22.82
N LEU A 35 15.27 -16.99 22.76
CA LEU A 35 13.93 -17.27 23.26
C LEU A 35 14.00 -17.84 24.68
N ARG A 36 13.31 -17.19 25.62
CA ARG A 36 13.19 -17.65 26.99
C ARG A 36 11.74 -17.93 27.35
N LEU A 37 11.50 -19.10 27.95
CA LEU A 37 10.22 -19.46 28.54
C LEU A 37 10.39 -19.63 30.05
N ASN A 38 9.58 -18.90 30.82
CA ASN A 38 9.60 -18.93 32.29
C ASN A 38 11.01 -18.71 32.88
N GLY A 39 11.84 -17.90 32.19
CA GLY A 39 13.21 -17.57 32.55
C GLY A 39 14.29 -18.50 31.97
N GLU A 40 13.93 -19.70 31.52
CA GLU A 40 14.85 -20.67 30.93
C GLU A 40 15.03 -20.42 29.43
N VAL A 41 16.26 -20.55 28.91
CA VAL A 41 16.51 -20.50 27.46
C VAL A 41 15.91 -21.74 26.83
N VAL A 42 15.04 -21.54 25.83
CA VAL A 42 14.41 -22.63 25.09
C VAL A 42 14.81 -22.67 23.62
N GLY A 43 15.36 -21.59 23.07
CA GLY A 43 15.87 -21.53 21.71
C GLY A 43 16.80 -20.34 21.51
N GLU A 44 17.73 -20.45 20.56
CA GLU A 44 18.63 -19.38 20.14
C GLU A 44 18.82 -19.48 18.63
N GLU A 45 18.78 -18.35 17.95
CA GLU A 45 18.93 -18.31 16.50
C GLU A 45 19.67 -17.04 16.06
N MET A 46 20.55 -17.19 15.08
CA MET A 46 21.17 -16.08 14.38
C MET A 46 20.85 -16.19 12.89
N TRP A 47 20.66 -15.05 12.23
CA TRP A 47 20.46 -14.99 10.80
C TRP A 47 21.01 -13.68 10.24
N ASP A 48 21.06 -13.60 8.91
CA ASP A 48 21.61 -12.47 8.19
C ASP A 48 20.51 -11.78 7.38
N GLY A 49 20.54 -10.45 7.39
CA GLY A 49 19.73 -9.57 6.56
C GLY A 49 18.24 -9.52 6.92
N LYS A 50 17.52 -8.71 6.12
CA LYS A 50 16.08 -8.54 6.26
C LYS A 50 15.33 -9.80 5.85
N GLY A 51 14.29 -10.16 6.61
CA GLY A 51 13.40 -11.24 6.22
C GLY A 51 12.72 -11.98 7.35
N TRP A 52 11.89 -12.94 6.96
CA TRP A 52 11.18 -13.83 7.87
C TRP A 52 12.12 -14.87 8.48
N LYS A 53 12.02 -15.04 9.79
CA LYS A 53 12.67 -16.11 10.54
C LYS A 53 11.70 -16.75 11.52
N THR A 54 11.61 -18.08 11.53
CA THR A 54 10.80 -18.82 12.51
C THR A 54 11.70 -19.70 13.35
N LEU A 55 11.71 -19.46 14.66
CA LEU A 55 12.34 -20.34 15.65
C LEU A 55 11.31 -21.40 16.05
N THR A 56 11.67 -22.68 15.94
CA THR A 56 10.79 -23.79 16.32
C THR A 56 11.48 -24.66 17.36
N GLU A 57 10.88 -24.76 18.55
CA GLU A 57 11.46 -25.45 19.70
C GLU A 57 10.46 -26.38 20.35
N THR A 58 10.89 -27.59 20.70
CA THR A 58 10.09 -28.47 21.57
C THR A 58 10.45 -28.17 23.02
N VAL A 59 9.49 -27.62 23.75
CA VAL A 59 9.63 -27.22 25.16
C VAL A 59 9.20 -28.36 26.07
N SER A 60 10.06 -28.71 27.02
CA SER A 60 9.74 -29.75 28.00
C SER A 60 8.54 -29.39 28.89
N ALA A 61 7.73 -30.39 29.21
CA ALA A 61 6.65 -30.33 30.18
C ALA A 61 7.07 -29.71 31.54
N ALA A 62 8.33 -29.87 31.94
CA ALA A 62 8.86 -29.33 33.19
C ALA A 62 8.96 -27.80 33.21
N ASN A 63 9.02 -27.17 32.03
CA ASN A 63 9.14 -25.72 31.87
C ASN A 63 7.80 -25.07 31.50
N LEU A 64 6.70 -25.83 31.44
CA LEU A 64 5.37 -25.35 31.06
C LEU A 64 4.45 -25.28 32.27
N LEU A 65 3.68 -24.18 32.33
CA LEU A 65 2.63 -23.96 33.31
C LEU A 65 1.26 -24.02 32.62
N PRO A 66 0.20 -24.52 33.27
CA PRO A 66 -1.15 -24.41 32.71
C PRO A 66 -1.62 -22.94 32.54
N VAL A 67 -1.14 -22.04 33.40
CA VAL A 67 -1.53 -20.62 33.46
C VAL A 67 -0.29 -19.80 33.80
N GLY A 68 -0.16 -18.64 33.16
CA GLY A 68 0.86 -17.64 33.49
C GLY A 68 2.26 -17.98 32.98
N ASN A 69 2.39 -18.62 31.82
CA ASN A 69 3.69 -18.75 31.18
C ASN A 69 4.18 -17.37 30.74
N GLU A 70 5.48 -17.13 30.88
CA GLU A 70 6.14 -15.92 30.41
C GLU A 70 7.09 -16.26 29.26
N LEU A 71 6.83 -15.67 28.09
CA LEU A 71 7.72 -15.75 26.94
C LEU A 71 8.47 -14.42 26.78
N ALA A 72 9.79 -14.48 26.73
CA ALA A 72 10.65 -13.34 26.44
C ALA A 72 11.50 -13.61 25.19
N LEU A 73 11.53 -12.62 24.30
CA LEU A 73 12.46 -12.54 23.19
C LEU A 73 13.55 -11.55 23.59
N GLU A 74 14.79 -12.01 23.61
CA GLU A 74 15.97 -11.22 23.97
C GLU A 74 16.85 -11.06 22.72
N LEU A 75 17.21 -9.82 22.39
CA LEU A 75 18.22 -9.50 21.37
C LEU A 75 19.51 -9.17 22.13
N PRO A 76 20.45 -10.12 22.30
CA PRO A 76 21.61 -9.94 23.18
C PRO A 76 22.62 -8.91 22.66
N GLY A 77 22.57 -8.56 21.37
CA GLY A 77 23.56 -7.67 20.75
C GLY A 77 24.96 -8.28 20.75
N ASP A 78 25.05 -9.58 20.51
CA ASP A 78 26.29 -10.35 20.48
C ASP A 78 26.83 -10.59 19.06
N THR A 79 26.22 -9.96 18.05
CA THR A 79 26.75 -9.83 16.69
C THR A 79 27.72 -8.65 16.57
N GLU A 80 28.38 -8.51 15.42
CA GLU A 80 29.18 -7.32 15.10
C GLU A 80 28.33 -6.16 14.54
N ALA A 81 27.01 -6.35 14.37
CA ALA A 81 26.11 -5.38 13.78
C ALA A 81 26.00 -4.11 14.64
N VAL A 82 25.90 -2.95 13.99
CA VAL A 82 25.71 -1.68 14.70
C VAL A 82 24.26 -1.53 15.19
N VAL A 83 23.33 -2.14 14.48
CA VAL A 83 21.89 -2.12 14.77
C VAL A 83 21.31 -3.50 14.52
N ASP A 84 20.60 -4.05 15.51
CA ASP A 84 19.80 -5.28 15.40
C ASP A 84 18.34 -4.93 15.68
N MET A 85 17.51 -4.86 14.63
CA MET A 85 16.08 -4.61 14.72
C MET A 85 15.28 -5.83 14.31
N VAL A 86 14.54 -6.40 15.26
CA VAL A 86 13.66 -7.56 15.03
C VAL A 86 12.25 -7.24 15.49
N TYR A 87 11.26 -7.54 14.66
CA TYR A 87 9.85 -7.45 15.00
C TYR A 87 9.27 -8.83 15.28
N LEU A 88 8.51 -8.94 16.37
CA LEU A 88 7.73 -10.13 16.68
C LEU A 88 6.43 -10.09 15.89
N ASN A 89 6.17 -11.11 15.07
CA ASN A 89 4.93 -11.23 14.31
C ASN A 89 3.95 -12.19 14.98
N GLN A 90 4.39 -13.41 15.28
CA GLN A 90 3.50 -14.47 15.76
C GLN A 90 4.19 -15.41 16.73
N VAL A 91 3.41 -15.93 17.69
CA VAL A 91 3.80 -16.99 18.61
C VAL A 91 2.73 -18.06 18.56
N ASP A 92 3.09 -19.26 18.12
CA ASP A 92 2.22 -20.44 18.12
C ASP A 92 2.71 -21.43 19.16
N VAL A 93 1.80 -21.95 19.98
CA VAL A 93 2.09 -23.02 20.94
C VAL A 93 1.15 -24.19 20.67
N SER A 94 1.71 -25.31 20.24
CA SER A 94 1.01 -26.57 20.03
C SER A 94 1.26 -27.50 21.20
N TYR A 95 0.21 -27.94 21.88
CA TYR A 95 0.32 -28.73 23.10
C TYR A 95 -0.83 -29.72 23.23
N ASP A 96 -0.58 -30.82 23.95
CA ASP A 96 -1.62 -31.79 24.27
C ASP A 96 -2.60 -31.19 25.29
N LYS A 97 -3.89 -31.28 24.97
CA LYS A 97 -4.97 -30.78 25.83
C LYS A 97 -6.10 -31.78 26.01
N PHE A 98 -6.78 -31.70 27.14
CA PHE A 98 -8.05 -32.38 27.34
C PHE A 98 -9.11 -31.79 26.40
N LEU A 99 -9.76 -32.65 25.62
CA LEU A 99 -10.86 -32.28 24.75
C LEU A 99 -12.12 -32.06 25.60
N ALA A 100 -12.28 -30.85 26.10
CA ALA A 100 -13.45 -30.42 26.87
C ALA A 100 -13.82 -28.99 26.46
N LEU A 101 -15.11 -28.74 26.24
CA LEU A 101 -15.58 -27.34 26.16
C LEU A 101 -15.38 -26.68 27.52
N GLN A 102 -14.75 -25.51 27.51
CA GLN A 102 -14.46 -24.68 28.68
C GLN A 102 -15.44 -23.48 28.72
N ASP A 103 -15.09 -22.43 29.47
CA ASP A 103 -15.96 -21.28 29.74
C ASP A 103 -16.49 -20.55 28.48
N ASP A 104 -15.69 -20.49 27.42
CA ASP A 104 -16.04 -19.91 26.12
C ASP A 104 -16.96 -20.80 25.27
N GLN A 105 -17.21 -22.04 25.72
CA GLN A 105 -18.08 -23.02 25.08
C GLN A 105 -17.72 -23.30 23.61
N GLN A 106 -16.46 -23.06 23.24
CA GLN A 106 -15.88 -23.36 21.93
C GLN A 106 -14.53 -24.07 22.11
N LEU A 107 -14.14 -24.90 21.15
CA LEU A 107 -12.87 -25.61 21.18
C LEU A 107 -12.40 -25.91 19.76
N ALA A 108 -11.27 -25.32 19.37
CA ALA A 108 -10.51 -25.74 18.20
C ALA A 108 -9.40 -26.72 18.61
N PHE A 109 -9.22 -27.79 17.82
CA PHE A 109 -8.21 -28.82 18.08
C PHE A 109 -7.91 -29.63 16.82
N THR A 110 -6.76 -30.30 16.82
CA THR A 110 -6.31 -31.14 15.70
C THR A 110 -6.12 -32.58 16.16
N LEU A 111 -6.50 -33.57 15.34
CA LEU A 111 -6.32 -34.99 15.60
C LEU A 111 -5.96 -35.75 14.33
N PRO A 112 -5.30 -36.92 14.41
CA PRO A 112 -5.13 -37.79 13.26
C PRO A 112 -6.46 -38.18 12.62
N ALA A 113 -6.47 -38.41 11.30
CA ALA A 113 -7.62 -38.96 10.61
C ALA A 113 -8.02 -40.35 11.15
N GLY A 114 -9.33 -40.65 11.18
CA GLY A 114 -9.87 -41.91 11.70
C GLY A 114 -9.71 -42.13 13.21
N SER A 115 -9.46 -41.06 13.98
CA SER A 115 -9.35 -41.09 15.44
C SER A 115 -10.72 -41.12 16.10
N ASP A 116 -10.91 -42.00 17.09
CA ASP A 116 -12.06 -41.96 17.98
C ASP A 116 -11.76 -40.99 19.14
N LEU A 117 -12.69 -40.09 19.45
CA LEU A 117 -12.53 -39.11 20.53
C LEU A 117 -13.80 -38.98 21.39
N THR A 118 -13.61 -38.52 22.62
CA THR A 118 -14.70 -38.11 23.52
C THR A 118 -14.48 -36.64 23.89
N LEU A 119 -15.42 -35.79 23.50
CA LEU A 119 -15.45 -34.38 23.86
C LEU A 119 -16.27 -34.22 25.15
N ALA A 120 -15.65 -33.78 26.23
CA ALA A 120 -16.33 -33.51 27.49
C ALA A 120 -16.98 -32.10 27.49
N GLY A 121 -17.90 -31.85 28.43
CA GLY A 121 -18.55 -30.54 28.59
C GLY A 121 -19.66 -30.24 27.56
N VAL A 122 -20.12 -31.26 26.84
CA VAL A 122 -21.16 -31.16 25.79
C VAL A 122 -22.34 -32.09 26.07
N ASN A 123 -23.55 -31.58 25.86
CA ASN A 123 -24.80 -32.34 25.89
C ASN A 123 -25.30 -32.48 24.44
N GLY A 124 -25.38 -33.71 23.94
CA GLY A 124 -25.35 -34.04 22.51
C GLY A 124 -26.50 -33.58 21.60
N GLU A 125 -27.37 -32.66 22.03
CA GLU A 125 -28.41 -32.08 21.16
C GLU A 125 -28.07 -30.66 20.67
N ASP A 126 -27.32 -29.87 21.45
CA ASP A 126 -27.01 -28.46 21.13
C ASP A 126 -25.56 -28.23 20.69
N SER A 127 -24.76 -29.30 20.62
CA SER A 127 -23.34 -29.25 20.29
C SER A 127 -23.13 -29.40 18.78
N LEU A 128 -22.35 -28.49 18.23
CA LEU A 128 -22.01 -28.44 16.81
C LEU A 128 -20.53 -28.76 16.67
N ILE A 129 -20.22 -29.64 15.72
CA ILE A 129 -18.84 -30.02 15.41
C ILE A 129 -18.65 -29.89 13.91
N TRP A 130 -17.69 -29.07 13.52
CA TRP A 130 -17.28 -28.91 12.13
C TRP A 130 -15.85 -29.39 11.95
N ASP A 131 -15.65 -30.06 10.83
CA ASP A 131 -14.35 -30.28 10.25
C ASP A 131 -14.00 -29.08 9.38
N VAL A 132 -12.93 -28.39 9.77
CA VAL A 132 -12.42 -27.18 9.11
C VAL A 132 -11.00 -27.40 8.60
N THR A 133 -10.60 -28.66 8.34
CA THR A 133 -9.32 -28.97 7.70
C THR A 133 -9.17 -28.24 6.38
N ASP A 134 -10.25 -28.13 5.61
CA ASP A 134 -10.36 -27.17 4.52
C ASP A 134 -11.20 -25.97 5.01
N PRO A 135 -10.57 -24.83 5.33
CA PRO A 135 -11.30 -23.66 5.81
C PRO A 135 -12.24 -23.05 4.76
N ALA A 136 -12.03 -23.33 3.47
CA ALA A 136 -12.92 -22.88 2.39
C ALA A 136 -14.15 -23.78 2.22
N ALA A 137 -14.12 -25.00 2.79
CA ALA A 137 -15.19 -25.98 2.68
C ALA A 137 -15.46 -26.71 4.00
N PRO A 138 -15.92 -26.00 5.06
CA PRO A 138 -16.20 -26.62 6.35
C PRO A 138 -17.32 -27.67 6.26
N VAL A 139 -17.13 -28.82 6.89
CA VAL A 139 -18.08 -29.95 6.88
C VAL A 139 -18.62 -30.20 8.28
N ALA A 140 -19.94 -30.10 8.45
CA ALA A 140 -20.58 -30.48 9.72
C ALA A 140 -20.47 -32.00 9.95
N LEU A 141 -19.90 -32.40 11.08
CA LEU A 141 -19.83 -33.81 11.48
C LEU A 141 -21.15 -34.23 12.13
N THR A 142 -21.76 -35.28 11.59
CA THR A 142 -23.03 -35.83 12.09
C THR A 142 -22.83 -37.24 12.65
N GLY A 143 -23.75 -37.70 13.49
CA GLY A 143 -23.70 -39.06 14.07
C GLY A 143 -22.88 -39.19 15.36
N ALA A 144 -22.56 -38.07 16.00
CA ALA A 144 -21.95 -38.08 17.32
C ALA A 144 -22.93 -38.64 18.37
N THR A 145 -22.45 -39.47 19.30
CA THR A 145 -23.28 -40.11 20.33
C THR A 145 -22.89 -39.62 21.71
N GLY A 146 -23.82 -38.99 22.43
CA GLY A 146 -23.60 -38.49 23.79
C GLY A 146 -23.80 -39.56 24.87
N ASP A 147 -22.96 -39.55 25.90
CA ASP A 147 -23.19 -40.25 27.16
C ASP A 147 -22.80 -39.38 28.37
N ALA A 148 -22.79 -39.95 29.58
CA ALA A 148 -22.47 -39.23 30.81
C ALA A 148 -21.04 -38.62 30.85
N ASN A 149 -20.14 -39.06 29.97
CA ASN A 149 -18.76 -38.60 29.88
C ASN A 149 -18.53 -37.60 28.74
N GLY A 150 -19.55 -37.34 27.91
CA GLY A 150 -19.49 -36.38 26.81
C GLY A 150 -19.92 -36.95 25.46
N LEU A 151 -19.55 -36.26 24.40
CA LEU A 151 -19.91 -36.57 23.03
C LEU A 151 -18.81 -37.40 22.37
N ARG A 152 -19.17 -38.61 21.91
CA ARG A 152 -18.25 -39.47 21.16
C ARG A 152 -18.41 -39.25 19.67
N LEU A 153 -17.30 -39.09 18.97
CA LEU A 153 -17.24 -39.00 17.52
C LEU A 153 -15.94 -39.62 16.99
N ARG A 154 -15.91 -39.85 15.69
CA ARG A 154 -14.74 -40.31 14.95
C ARG A 154 -14.39 -39.26 13.91
N THR A 155 -13.11 -38.87 13.82
CA THR A 155 -12.65 -37.98 12.75
C THR A 155 -12.74 -38.70 11.41
N PRO A 156 -12.99 -38.01 10.29
CA PRO A 156 -13.07 -38.70 9.00
C PRO A 156 -11.72 -39.33 8.62
N ASP A 157 -11.75 -40.44 7.88
CA ASP A 157 -10.56 -41.27 7.62
C ASP A 157 -9.61 -40.72 6.53
N SER A 158 -9.87 -39.54 5.94
CA SER A 158 -9.08 -38.97 4.84
C SER A 158 -8.04 -37.94 5.32
N GLY A 159 -6.84 -37.96 4.73
CA GLY A 159 -5.74 -37.05 5.10
C GLY A 159 -4.96 -37.55 6.33
N ASP A 160 -4.00 -36.75 6.78
CA ASP A 160 -3.15 -37.11 7.92
C ASP A 160 -3.69 -36.51 9.24
N LEU A 161 -4.00 -35.22 9.24
CA LEU A 161 -4.53 -34.48 10.39
C LEU A 161 -5.87 -33.81 10.05
N ARG A 162 -6.76 -33.78 11.04
CA ARG A 162 -8.08 -33.17 10.98
C ARG A 162 -8.19 -32.04 11.99
N THR A 163 -8.54 -30.85 11.53
CA THR A 163 -8.77 -29.68 12.38
C THR A 163 -10.26 -29.54 12.59
N LEU A 164 -10.69 -29.65 13.85
CA LEU A 164 -12.09 -29.58 14.22
C LEU A 164 -12.36 -28.35 15.07
N ILE A 165 -13.55 -27.78 14.89
CA ILE A 165 -14.13 -26.80 15.80
C ILE A 165 -15.38 -27.41 16.41
N ALA A 166 -15.41 -27.51 17.73
CA ALA A 166 -16.61 -27.85 18.49
C ALA A 166 -17.13 -26.62 19.23
N ALA A 167 -18.44 -26.42 19.23
CA ALA A 167 -19.07 -25.31 19.95
C ALA A 167 -20.46 -25.70 20.45
N GLN A 168 -20.91 -25.07 21.53
CA GLN A 168 -22.35 -25.03 21.82
C GLN A 168 -23.04 -24.06 20.86
N SER A 169 -24.27 -24.39 20.44
CA SER A 169 -25.09 -23.52 19.58
C SER A 169 -25.24 -22.11 20.17
N ALA A 170 -25.37 -22.00 21.50
CA ALA A 170 -25.48 -20.73 22.21
C ALA A 170 -24.17 -19.92 22.26
N ALA A 171 -23.04 -20.55 21.96
CA ALA A 171 -21.72 -19.91 21.94
C ALA A 171 -21.34 -19.38 20.56
N LEU A 172 -22.11 -19.69 19.52
CA LEU A 172 -21.83 -19.22 18.18
C LEU A 172 -21.86 -17.69 18.12
N LEU A 173 -20.80 -17.13 17.53
CA LEU A 173 -20.74 -15.72 17.23
C LEU A 173 -21.81 -15.40 16.17
N SER A 174 -22.57 -14.34 16.41
CA SER A 174 -23.44 -13.75 15.38
C SER A 174 -22.69 -12.62 14.70
N PRO A 175 -22.86 -12.42 13.38
CA PRO A 175 -22.32 -11.25 12.72
C PRO A 175 -22.87 -9.99 13.38
N ALA A 176 -22.05 -8.95 13.50
CA ALA A 176 -22.48 -7.68 14.07
C ALA A 176 -23.67 -7.08 13.31
N SER A 177 -23.71 -7.24 11.99
CA SER A 177 -24.86 -6.96 11.14
C SER A 177 -24.78 -7.74 9.83
N VAL A 178 -25.92 -7.86 9.14
CA VAL A 178 -26.02 -8.37 7.76
C VAL A 178 -26.91 -7.40 7.00
N GLN A 179 -26.44 -6.95 5.84
CA GLN A 179 -27.17 -6.00 4.99
C GLN A 179 -27.21 -6.53 3.55
N PRO A 180 -28.32 -6.34 2.82
CA PRO A 180 -28.35 -6.64 1.40
C PRO A 180 -27.45 -5.65 0.64
N VAL A 181 -26.70 -6.14 -0.35
CA VAL A 181 -26.02 -5.28 -1.32
C VAL A 181 -27.06 -4.45 -2.06
N THR A 182 -26.92 -3.12 -2.02
CA THR A 182 -27.82 -2.17 -2.69
C THR A 182 -27.18 -1.44 -3.87
N GLY A 183 -25.85 -1.53 -3.99
CA GLY A 183 -25.06 -0.96 -5.07
C GLY A 183 -25.28 -1.65 -6.43
N PRO A 184 -24.84 -1.03 -7.53
CA PRO A 184 -24.79 -1.69 -8.83
C PRO A 184 -23.78 -2.85 -8.82
N ASP A 185 -24.06 -3.88 -9.62
CA ASP A 185 -23.04 -4.87 -9.97
C ASP A 185 -22.12 -4.26 -11.05
N LEU A 186 -20.88 -3.94 -10.68
CA LEU A 186 -19.95 -3.25 -11.58
C LEU A 186 -19.53 -4.09 -12.80
N ARG A 187 -19.85 -5.39 -12.81
CA ARG A 187 -19.65 -6.24 -14.00
C ARG A 187 -20.59 -5.88 -15.14
N ASP A 188 -21.79 -5.35 -14.84
CA ASP A 188 -22.81 -4.98 -15.82
C ASP A 188 -22.57 -3.54 -16.34
N ASN A 189 -21.56 -3.39 -17.20
CA ASN A 189 -21.27 -2.13 -17.88
C ASN A 189 -21.12 -2.33 -19.41
N PRO A 190 -22.22 -2.52 -20.13
CA PRO A 190 -22.19 -2.87 -21.56
C PRO A 190 -21.63 -1.76 -22.46
N GLU A 191 -21.63 -0.51 -22.00
CA GLU A 191 -21.07 0.64 -22.74
C GLU A 191 -19.54 0.73 -22.62
N GLY A 192 -18.95 0.02 -21.66
CA GLY A 192 -17.54 0.09 -21.29
C GLY A 192 -17.11 1.47 -20.76
N ALA A 193 -15.80 1.66 -20.60
CA ALA A 193 -15.25 2.95 -20.17
C ALA A 193 -13.86 3.16 -20.78
N ASP A 194 -13.51 4.42 -20.98
CA ASP A 194 -12.14 4.86 -21.23
C ASP A 194 -11.51 5.38 -19.92
N TYR A 195 -12.33 5.87 -18.99
CA TYR A 195 -11.91 6.43 -17.70
C TYR A 195 -12.76 5.84 -16.58
N ILE A 196 -12.10 5.25 -15.59
CA ILE A 196 -12.73 4.73 -14.38
C ILE A 196 -12.27 5.57 -13.19
N ALA A 197 -13.21 6.12 -12.44
CA ALA A 197 -12.94 6.78 -11.16
C ALA A 197 -13.46 5.91 -10.01
N VAL A 198 -12.63 5.70 -8.99
CA VAL A 198 -13.00 5.02 -7.74
C VAL A 198 -12.89 6.01 -6.59
N ALA A 199 -13.94 6.16 -5.80
CA ALA A 199 -14.00 7.11 -4.68
C ALA A 199 -14.91 6.61 -3.56
N PRO A 200 -14.84 7.16 -2.34
CA PRO A 200 -15.92 7.02 -1.37
C PRO A 200 -17.24 7.54 -1.95
N ALA A 201 -18.38 6.91 -1.62
CA ALA A 201 -19.68 7.32 -2.14
C ALA A 201 -20.00 8.81 -1.86
N GLU A 202 -19.58 9.31 -0.70
CA GLU A 202 -19.71 10.72 -0.29
C GLU A 202 -18.85 11.71 -1.08
N PHE A 203 -17.83 11.23 -1.80
CA PHE A 203 -16.92 12.05 -2.62
C PHE A 203 -17.37 12.15 -4.08
N ILE A 204 -18.20 11.22 -4.55
CA ILE A 204 -18.69 11.19 -5.94
C ILE A 204 -19.31 12.55 -6.37
N PRO A 205 -20.13 13.25 -5.56
CA PRO A 205 -20.63 14.57 -5.94
C PRO A 205 -19.54 15.61 -6.20
N ALA A 206 -18.42 15.56 -5.46
CA ALA A 206 -17.29 16.47 -5.64
C ALA A 206 -16.45 16.14 -6.90
N LEU A 207 -16.48 14.88 -7.35
CA LEU A 207 -15.87 14.46 -8.61
C LEU A 207 -16.69 14.81 -9.86
N GLN A 208 -18.01 14.98 -9.71
CA GLN A 208 -18.91 15.11 -10.86
C GLN A 208 -18.49 16.19 -11.89
N PRO A 209 -18.00 17.38 -11.49
CA PRO A 209 -17.52 18.37 -12.46
C PRO A 209 -16.35 17.87 -13.33
N LEU A 210 -15.43 17.07 -12.76
CA LEU A 210 -14.33 16.47 -13.52
C LEU A 210 -14.85 15.40 -14.47
N VAL A 211 -15.76 14.54 -13.99
CA VAL A 211 -16.42 13.50 -14.79
C VAL A 211 -17.11 14.10 -16.02
N ASP A 212 -17.86 15.19 -15.83
CA ASP A 212 -18.53 15.89 -16.92
C ASP A 212 -17.54 16.53 -17.90
N HIS A 213 -16.42 17.06 -17.39
CA HIS A 213 -15.34 17.59 -18.23
C HIS A 213 -14.72 16.50 -19.11
N ARG A 214 -14.37 15.35 -18.54
CA ARG A 214 -13.81 14.21 -19.28
C ARG A 214 -14.80 13.64 -20.30
N ARG A 215 -16.09 13.58 -19.98
CA ARG A 215 -17.16 13.24 -20.94
C ARG A 215 -17.25 14.26 -22.08
N SER A 216 -17.09 15.55 -21.78
CA SER A 216 -17.10 16.61 -22.82
C SER A 216 -15.92 16.52 -23.79
N GLN A 217 -14.82 15.89 -23.35
CA GLN A 217 -13.66 15.56 -24.19
C GLN A 217 -13.83 14.25 -24.97
N GLY A 218 -14.99 13.58 -24.84
CA GLY A 218 -15.33 12.37 -25.58
C GLY A 218 -14.97 11.05 -24.89
N LEU A 219 -14.53 11.08 -23.62
CA LEU A 219 -14.25 9.86 -22.86
C LEU A 219 -15.54 9.23 -22.34
N ARG A 220 -15.66 7.91 -22.41
CA ARG A 220 -16.65 7.12 -21.67
C ARG A 220 -16.19 7.04 -20.21
N VAL A 221 -16.92 7.70 -19.31
CA VAL A 221 -16.52 7.79 -17.89
C VAL A 221 -17.47 7.03 -16.99
N THR A 222 -16.93 6.07 -16.24
CA THR A 222 -17.61 5.34 -15.16
C THR A 222 -17.06 5.78 -13.81
N VAL A 223 -17.95 5.95 -12.84
CA VAL A 223 -17.59 6.26 -11.45
C VAL A 223 -18.17 5.16 -10.58
N ALA A 224 -17.34 4.51 -9.78
CA ALA A 224 -17.74 3.50 -8.81
C ALA A 224 -17.44 4.00 -7.39
N SER A 225 -18.33 3.68 -6.45
CA SER A 225 -17.94 3.82 -5.06
C SER A 225 -16.98 2.69 -4.68
N ILE A 226 -16.06 2.93 -3.75
CA ILE A 226 -15.15 1.88 -3.27
C ILE A 226 -15.92 0.70 -2.62
N ASP A 227 -17.06 0.99 -1.98
CA ASP A 227 -17.94 -0.05 -1.42
C ASP A 227 -18.54 -0.94 -2.51
N ASP A 228 -18.98 -0.36 -3.65
CA ASP A 228 -19.49 -1.15 -4.79
C ASP A 228 -18.39 -2.05 -5.39
N VAL A 229 -17.13 -1.58 -5.38
CA VAL A 229 -15.97 -2.37 -5.82
C VAL A 229 -15.79 -3.57 -4.89
N TYR A 230 -15.81 -3.37 -3.58
CA TYR A 230 -15.71 -4.48 -2.62
C TYR A 230 -16.88 -5.45 -2.72
N ASP A 231 -18.10 -4.94 -2.79
CA ASP A 231 -19.31 -5.76 -2.90
C ASP A 231 -19.28 -6.63 -4.16
N THR A 232 -18.72 -6.12 -5.27
CA THR A 232 -18.66 -6.84 -6.55
C THR A 232 -17.48 -7.82 -6.64
N PHE A 233 -16.29 -7.43 -6.15
CA PHE A 233 -15.04 -8.14 -6.43
C PHE A 233 -14.39 -8.82 -5.20
N SER A 234 -14.78 -8.48 -3.97
CA SER A 234 -14.23 -9.09 -2.74
C SER A 234 -15.31 -9.53 -1.75
N ASN A 235 -16.58 -9.65 -2.18
CA ASN A 235 -17.71 -10.02 -1.33
C ASN A 235 -17.90 -9.07 -0.13
N GLY A 236 -17.61 -7.79 -0.31
CA GLY A 236 -17.72 -6.74 0.72
C GLY A 236 -16.53 -6.66 1.68
N VAL A 237 -15.46 -7.44 1.45
CA VAL A 237 -14.23 -7.36 2.26
C VAL A 237 -13.37 -6.20 1.75
N PRO A 238 -12.97 -5.23 2.61
CA PRO A 238 -12.06 -4.16 2.20
C PRO A 238 -10.67 -4.70 1.85
N ASP A 239 -10.47 -5.02 0.58
CA ASP A 239 -9.25 -5.62 0.04
C ASP A 239 -8.81 -4.83 -1.20
N PRO A 240 -7.58 -4.29 -1.25
CA PRO A 240 -7.08 -3.58 -2.43
C PRO A 240 -7.13 -4.43 -3.71
N ALA A 241 -7.03 -5.77 -3.63
CA ALA A 241 -7.13 -6.65 -4.79
C ALA A 241 -8.46 -6.48 -5.54
N ALA A 242 -9.54 -6.08 -4.86
CA ALA A 242 -10.83 -5.80 -5.49
C ALA A 242 -10.74 -4.71 -6.57
N ILE A 243 -9.86 -3.71 -6.39
CA ILE A 243 -9.64 -2.65 -7.39
C ILE A 243 -8.91 -3.21 -8.62
N ARG A 244 -7.88 -4.04 -8.42
CA ARG A 244 -7.14 -4.68 -9.52
C ARG A 244 -8.04 -5.65 -10.29
N ASP A 245 -8.80 -6.48 -9.58
CA ASP A 245 -9.77 -7.42 -10.17
C ASP A 245 -10.84 -6.67 -10.97
N TYR A 246 -11.27 -5.50 -10.50
CA TYR A 246 -12.16 -4.63 -11.25
C TYR A 246 -11.53 -4.15 -12.56
N MET A 247 -10.26 -3.72 -12.54
CA MET A 247 -9.55 -3.28 -13.76
C MET A 247 -9.35 -4.43 -14.75
N ILE A 248 -8.92 -5.60 -14.28
CA ILE A 248 -8.80 -6.85 -15.07
C ILE A 248 -10.16 -7.18 -15.70
N TYR A 249 -11.23 -7.21 -14.91
CA TYR A 249 -12.57 -7.51 -15.41
C TYR A 249 -13.02 -6.52 -16.48
N ALA A 250 -12.82 -5.22 -16.24
CA ALA A 250 -13.19 -4.16 -17.17
C ALA A 250 -12.44 -4.28 -18.51
N ARG A 251 -11.13 -4.53 -18.46
CA ARG A 251 -10.31 -4.78 -19.66
C ARG A 251 -10.81 -5.98 -20.46
N ASP A 252 -11.14 -7.08 -19.79
CA ASP A 252 -11.40 -8.37 -20.44
C ASP A 252 -12.84 -8.57 -20.90
N ASN A 253 -13.81 -7.93 -20.23
CA ASN A 253 -15.23 -8.25 -20.39
C ASN A 253 -16.08 -7.09 -20.93
N TRP A 254 -15.66 -5.84 -20.79
CA TRP A 254 -16.46 -4.70 -21.25
C TRP A 254 -16.34 -4.48 -22.77
N THR A 255 -17.32 -3.78 -23.33
CA THR A 255 -17.27 -3.39 -24.75
C THR A 255 -16.08 -2.45 -24.99
N GLY A 256 -15.22 -2.86 -25.92
CA GLY A 256 -14.00 -2.13 -26.25
C GLY A 256 -14.24 -0.71 -26.79
N PRO A 257 -13.19 0.15 -26.78
CA PRO A 257 -11.82 -0.17 -26.37
C PRO A 257 -11.68 -0.38 -24.85
N ALA A 258 -10.57 -1.00 -24.44
CA ALA A 258 -10.24 -1.21 -23.02
C ALA A 258 -10.08 0.15 -22.29
N PRO A 259 -10.30 0.19 -20.96
CA PRO A 259 -10.09 1.41 -20.19
C PRO A 259 -8.64 1.91 -20.29
N ARG A 260 -8.49 3.23 -20.36
CA ARG A 260 -7.21 3.92 -20.52
C ARG A 260 -6.73 4.57 -19.21
N PHE A 261 -7.66 4.93 -18.33
CA PHE A 261 -7.38 5.72 -17.13
C PHE A 261 -8.06 5.14 -15.89
N LEU A 262 -7.32 5.08 -14.79
CA LEU A 262 -7.81 4.84 -13.44
C LEU A 262 -7.50 6.06 -12.55
N LEU A 263 -8.55 6.72 -12.04
CA LEU A 263 -8.41 7.72 -10.99
C LEU A 263 -8.84 7.15 -9.63
N LEU A 264 -7.92 7.19 -8.67
CA LEU A 264 -8.17 6.87 -7.26
C LEU A 264 -8.43 8.16 -6.49
N ALA A 265 -9.67 8.45 -6.14
CA ALA A 265 -10.08 9.70 -5.50
C ALA A 265 -10.42 9.48 -4.02
N GLY A 266 -9.37 9.41 -3.23
CA GLY A 266 -9.39 9.19 -1.79
C GLY A 266 -7.99 8.89 -1.32
N ASP A 267 -7.70 9.25 -0.08
CA ASP A 267 -6.41 8.97 0.53
C ASP A 267 -6.33 7.54 1.11
N ALA A 268 -5.12 7.08 1.40
CA ALA A 268 -4.85 5.74 1.92
C ALA A 268 -3.97 5.80 3.18
N THR A 269 -3.86 4.68 3.91
CA THR A 269 -2.90 4.55 5.01
C THR A 269 -2.37 3.12 5.11
N TYR A 270 -1.10 2.94 5.48
CA TYR A 270 -0.62 1.61 5.86
C TYR A 270 -1.21 1.12 7.19
N ASP A 271 -1.76 2.00 8.04
CA ASP A 271 -2.48 1.63 9.26
C ASP A 271 -3.98 1.40 8.98
N TYR A 272 -4.28 0.65 7.91
CA TYR A 272 -5.66 0.36 7.51
C TYR A 272 -6.44 -0.47 8.54
N ARG A 273 -5.75 -1.09 9.52
CA ARG A 273 -6.36 -1.83 10.65
C ARG A 273 -6.62 -0.93 11.87
N GLY A 274 -6.16 0.32 11.86
CA GLY A 274 -6.44 1.33 12.88
C GLY A 274 -5.80 1.04 14.23
N PHE A 275 -4.53 0.63 14.24
CA PHE A 275 -3.78 0.40 15.48
C PHE A 275 -3.32 1.71 16.14
N LEU A 276 -3.17 2.80 15.37
CA LEU A 276 -2.79 4.12 15.85
C LEU A 276 -4.02 4.97 16.14
N ALA A 277 -3.99 5.70 17.25
CA ALA A 277 -5.14 6.49 17.72
C ALA A 277 -5.46 7.70 16.82
N ASP A 278 -4.45 8.21 16.12
CA ASP A 278 -4.50 9.38 15.26
C ASP A 278 -4.27 9.03 13.77
N SER A 279 -4.44 7.76 13.39
CA SER A 279 -4.35 7.38 11.98
C SER A 279 -5.44 8.06 11.16
N THR A 280 -5.02 8.55 10.01
CA THR A 280 -5.90 9.08 8.98
C THR A 280 -6.69 7.91 8.36
N PRO A 281 -7.97 8.08 7.99
CA PRO A 281 -8.77 6.97 7.45
C PRO A 281 -8.24 6.43 6.12
N ASN A 282 -8.37 5.12 5.92
CA ASN A 282 -8.12 4.47 4.64
C ASN A 282 -9.36 4.58 3.75
N LEU A 283 -9.47 5.63 2.95
CA LEU A 283 -10.67 5.94 2.16
C LEU A 283 -10.72 5.16 0.84
N VAL A 284 -9.60 5.13 0.11
CA VAL A 284 -9.40 4.29 -1.07
C VAL A 284 -8.04 3.63 -0.91
N PRO A 285 -7.95 2.31 -0.72
CA PRO A 285 -6.69 1.66 -0.39
C PRO A 285 -5.67 1.82 -1.51
N THR A 286 -4.41 1.69 -1.14
CA THR A 286 -3.28 1.44 -2.05
C THR A 286 -2.78 0.02 -1.82
N TYR A 287 -2.05 -0.55 -2.77
CA TYR A 287 -1.38 -1.83 -2.55
C TYR A 287 -0.04 -1.59 -1.85
N LEU A 288 0.25 -2.35 -0.79
CA LEU A 288 1.55 -2.30 -0.12
C LEU A 288 2.43 -3.41 -0.68
N LEU A 289 3.61 -3.06 -1.16
CA LEU A 289 4.61 -4.03 -1.62
C LEU A 289 5.98 -3.70 -1.05
N SER A 290 6.81 -4.75 -0.94
CA SER A 290 8.16 -4.63 -0.43
C SER A 290 9.10 -4.08 -1.49
N THR A 291 9.86 -3.06 -1.14
CA THR A 291 10.94 -2.44 -1.94
C THR A 291 12.29 -2.66 -1.28
N HIS A 292 13.36 -2.52 -2.06
CA HIS A 292 14.71 -2.82 -1.62
C HIS A 292 15.15 -1.99 -0.40
N PHE A 293 14.89 -0.68 -0.42
CA PHE A 293 15.41 0.23 0.61
C PHE A 293 14.43 0.45 1.78
N VAL A 294 13.13 0.63 1.51
CA VAL A 294 12.13 1.05 2.51
C VAL A 294 11.38 -0.13 3.13
N GLY A 295 11.37 -1.31 2.48
CA GLY A 295 10.42 -2.37 2.82
C GLY A 295 9.05 -2.07 2.23
N GLU A 296 7.97 -2.34 2.98
CA GLU A 296 6.61 -2.14 2.49
C GLU A 296 6.24 -0.66 2.27
N THR A 297 5.77 -0.33 1.07
CA THR A 297 5.30 1.00 0.69
C THR A 297 4.20 0.93 -0.37
N ALA A 298 3.49 2.04 -0.56
CA ALA A 298 2.39 2.16 -1.50
C ALA A 298 2.81 2.03 -2.98
N SER A 299 2.08 1.21 -3.72
CA SER A 299 2.07 1.16 -5.19
C SER A 299 0.63 1.24 -5.70
N ASP A 300 0.33 2.31 -6.41
CA ASP A 300 -0.89 2.37 -7.24
C ASP A 300 -0.65 1.81 -8.65
N ASN A 301 0.62 1.61 -9.04
CA ASN A 301 0.98 0.96 -10.31
C ASN A 301 0.46 -0.48 -10.36
N TRP A 302 0.52 -1.18 -9.22
CA TRP A 302 0.05 -2.56 -9.10
C TRP A 302 -1.41 -2.76 -9.52
N PHE A 303 -2.28 -1.75 -9.34
CA PHE A 303 -3.68 -1.83 -9.77
C PHE A 303 -3.86 -1.85 -11.29
N VAL A 304 -2.82 -1.45 -12.03
CA VAL A 304 -2.86 -1.21 -13.47
C VAL A 304 -1.82 -2.01 -14.26
N SER A 305 -0.99 -2.81 -13.58
CA SER A 305 -0.24 -3.90 -14.18
C SER A 305 -1.16 -5.13 -14.22
N LEU A 306 -1.82 -5.32 -15.35
CA LEU A 306 -2.97 -6.22 -15.47
C LEU A 306 -2.61 -7.56 -16.12
N ASP A 307 -1.47 -7.62 -16.80
CA ASP A 307 -0.92 -8.84 -17.38
C ASP A 307 -0.15 -9.64 -16.29
N ASP A 308 -0.10 -10.96 -16.42
CA ASP A 308 0.60 -11.82 -15.45
C ASP A 308 2.08 -12.01 -15.83
N GLU A 309 2.47 -11.57 -17.03
CA GLU A 309 3.80 -11.74 -17.61
C GLU A 309 4.82 -10.68 -17.19
N ASP A 310 4.36 -9.47 -16.84
CA ASP A 310 5.19 -8.37 -16.38
C ASP A 310 4.45 -7.43 -15.42
N ASP A 311 5.21 -6.61 -14.70
CA ASP A 311 4.69 -5.63 -13.76
C ASP A 311 4.52 -4.23 -14.39
N LEU A 312 4.49 -4.15 -15.73
CA LEU A 312 4.36 -2.86 -16.43
C LEU A 312 2.90 -2.40 -16.46
N PRO A 313 2.66 -1.08 -16.36
CA PRO A 313 1.29 -0.58 -16.38
C PRO A 313 0.67 -0.67 -17.79
N ASP A 314 -0.57 -1.17 -17.85
CA ASP A 314 -1.42 -1.28 -19.05
C ASP A 314 -2.43 -0.15 -19.19
N MET A 315 -2.58 0.63 -18.13
CA MET A 315 -3.45 1.81 -18.07
C MET A 315 -2.82 2.90 -17.21
N ALA A 316 -3.13 4.17 -17.52
CA ALA A 316 -2.60 5.30 -16.78
C ALA A 316 -3.35 5.48 -15.45
N VAL A 317 -2.61 5.43 -14.34
CA VAL A 317 -3.15 5.61 -12.98
C VAL A 317 -2.76 6.96 -12.39
N GLY A 318 -3.67 7.57 -11.64
CA GLY A 318 -3.36 8.72 -10.78
C GLY A 318 -4.23 8.73 -9.53
N ARG A 319 -3.74 9.39 -8.48
CA ARG A 319 -4.42 9.50 -7.19
C ARG A 319 -4.66 10.95 -6.80
N ILE A 320 -5.86 11.26 -6.32
CA ILE A 320 -6.13 12.47 -5.54
C ILE A 320 -6.30 12.03 -4.09
N PRO A 321 -5.27 12.16 -3.23
CA PRO A 321 -5.28 11.71 -1.83
C PRO A 321 -6.05 12.72 -0.97
N ALA A 322 -7.33 12.91 -1.26
CA ALA A 322 -8.19 13.76 -0.46
C ALA A 322 -8.73 12.97 0.75
N GLN A 323 -8.67 13.58 1.93
CA GLN A 323 -9.31 13.06 3.14
C GLN A 323 -10.72 13.61 3.37
N THR A 324 -11.15 14.58 2.55
CA THR A 324 -12.49 15.16 2.59
C THR A 324 -13.00 15.52 1.20
N ALA A 325 -14.33 15.50 1.02
CA ALA A 325 -14.97 15.94 -0.21
C ALA A 325 -14.58 17.37 -0.62
N LYS A 326 -14.29 18.25 0.36
CA LYS A 326 -13.87 19.64 0.11
C LYS A 326 -12.44 19.73 -0.45
N GLN A 327 -11.53 18.90 0.04
CA GLN A 327 -10.18 18.80 -0.53
C GLN A 327 -10.25 18.32 -1.99
N LEU A 328 -11.05 17.28 -2.24
CA LEU A 328 -11.29 16.77 -3.59
C LEU A 328 -11.88 17.84 -4.52
N GLU A 329 -12.91 18.56 -4.06
CA GLU A 329 -13.52 19.67 -4.81
C GLU A 329 -12.49 20.74 -5.17
N ALA A 330 -11.55 21.06 -4.26
CA ALA A 330 -10.50 22.03 -4.52
C ALA A 330 -9.52 21.56 -5.62
N VAL A 331 -9.11 20.29 -5.60
CA VAL A 331 -8.23 19.72 -6.64
C VAL A 331 -8.95 19.63 -7.99
N VAL A 332 -10.22 19.21 -7.99
CA VAL A 332 -11.07 19.20 -9.20
C VAL A 332 -11.19 20.61 -9.78
N ALA A 333 -11.49 21.62 -8.96
CA ALA A 333 -11.60 22.99 -9.41
C ALA A 333 -10.28 23.52 -10.00
N LYS A 334 -9.13 23.19 -9.39
CA LYS A 334 -7.80 23.53 -9.92
C LYS A 334 -7.52 22.88 -11.27
N THR A 335 -7.84 21.59 -11.41
CA THR A 335 -7.68 20.82 -12.65
C THR A 335 -8.51 21.44 -13.78
N LEU A 336 -9.78 21.74 -13.53
CA LEU A 336 -10.67 22.36 -14.51
C LEU A 336 -10.24 23.78 -14.87
N ALA A 337 -9.80 24.58 -13.89
CA ALA A 337 -9.28 25.92 -14.13
C ALA A 337 -8.02 25.88 -15.00
N TYR A 338 -7.13 24.90 -14.77
CA TYR A 338 -5.95 24.68 -15.59
C TYR A 338 -6.33 24.31 -17.02
N GLU A 339 -7.18 23.31 -17.25
CA GLU A 339 -7.51 22.88 -18.63
C GLU A 339 -8.40 23.87 -19.40
N SER A 340 -9.14 24.73 -18.70
CA SER A 340 -9.98 25.77 -19.33
C SER A 340 -9.27 27.10 -19.56
N ASP A 341 -8.05 27.28 -19.03
CA ASP A 341 -7.29 28.51 -19.24
C ASP A 341 -6.75 28.57 -20.67
N THR A 342 -7.48 29.24 -21.56
CA THR A 342 -7.08 29.46 -22.96
C THR A 342 -6.22 30.72 -23.13
N SER A 343 -5.70 31.32 -22.06
CA SER A 343 -4.84 32.49 -22.19
C SER A 343 -3.50 32.10 -22.81
N ALA A 344 -3.09 32.80 -23.88
CA ALA A 344 -1.76 32.65 -24.46
C ALA A 344 -0.74 33.26 -23.50
N ALA A 345 -0.35 32.50 -22.48
CA ALA A 345 0.33 33.04 -21.32
C ALA A 345 1.70 32.37 -21.17
N GLU A 346 2.75 33.18 -21.21
CA GLU A 346 4.17 32.77 -21.24
C GLU A 346 4.62 31.82 -20.12
N TRP A 347 3.81 31.60 -19.09
CA TRP A 347 4.18 30.76 -17.95
C TRP A 347 4.27 29.28 -18.32
N ASP A 348 3.45 28.81 -19.27
CA ASP A 348 3.42 27.42 -19.73
C ASP A 348 4.73 27.00 -20.42
N GLY A 349 5.46 27.95 -21.01
CA GLY A 349 6.80 27.81 -21.56
C GLY A 349 7.93 28.14 -20.59
N ARG A 350 7.68 28.28 -19.28
CA ARG A 350 8.74 28.44 -18.26
C ARG A 350 8.91 27.15 -17.48
N ALA A 351 10.15 26.74 -17.28
CA ALA A 351 10.51 25.59 -16.45
C ALA A 351 11.41 26.04 -15.29
N LEU A 352 11.09 25.59 -14.08
CA LEU A 352 11.96 25.71 -12.91
C LEU A 352 12.65 24.37 -12.70
N VAL A 353 13.99 24.39 -12.68
CA VAL A 353 14.80 23.20 -12.39
C VAL A 353 15.60 23.46 -11.13
N VAL A 354 15.33 22.65 -10.11
CA VAL A 354 15.91 22.75 -8.78
C VAL A 354 16.80 21.54 -8.55
N ALA A 355 18.03 21.76 -8.11
CA ALA A 355 18.94 20.66 -7.82
C ALA A 355 19.66 20.88 -6.49
N ASP A 356 19.86 19.77 -5.75
CA ASP A 356 20.66 19.74 -4.54
C ASP A 356 22.16 19.96 -4.87
N ASN A 357 23.04 19.73 -3.89
CA ASN A 357 24.48 19.74 -4.10
C ASN A 357 24.95 18.64 -5.08
N GLU A 358 26.23 18.63 -5.45
CA GLU A 358 26.75 17.70 -6.48
C GLU A 358 27.16 16.33 -5.91
N GLU A 359 26.66 15.90 -4.74
CA GLU A 359 27.06 14.64 -4.08
C GLU A 359 26.88 13.41 -4.99
N GLU A 360 25.76 13.30 -5.69
CA GLU A 360 25.44 12.19 -6.61
C GLU A 360 25.37 12.63 -8.08
N GLY A 361 25.94 13.79 -8.41
CA GLY A 361 25.83 14.37 -9.75
C GLY A 361 24.48 15.02 -10.04
N PHE A 362 23.73 15.44 -9.01
CA PHE A 362 22.36 15.95 -9.17
C PHE A 362 22.25 17.16 -10.10
N GLN A 363 23.21 18.10 -10.09
CA GLN A 363 23.17 19.25 -11.00
C GLN A 363 23.52 18.83 -12.42
N THR A 364 24.43 17.86 -12.58
CA THR A 364 24.72 17.27 -13.90
C THR A 364 23.49 16.56 -14.47
N ILE A 365 22.79 15.74 -13.66
CA ILE A 365 21.54 15.08 -14.06
C ILE A 365 20.47 16.12 -14.46
N ALA A 366 20.29 17.17 -13.65
CA ALA A 366 19.36 18.26 -13.95
C ALA A 366 19.73 18.98 -15.26
N ASP A 367 21.02 19.23 -15.48
CA ASP A 367 21.54 19.85 -16.71
C ASP A 367 21.33 18.97 -17.93
N ASP A 368 21.53 17.66 -17.81
CA ASP A 368 21.33 16.69 -18.88
C ASP A 368 19.85 16.53 -19.25
N LEU A 369 18.93 16.54 -18.28
CA LEU A 369 17.48 16.55 -18.54
C LEU A 369 17.07 17.81 -19.31
N VAL A 370 17.59 18.97 -18.90
CA VAL A 370 17.34 20.24 -19.60
C VAL A 370 17.89 20.20 -21.03
N ALA A 371 19.10 19.66 -21.23
CA ALA A 371 19.76 19.65 -22.52
C ALA A 371 19.16 18.65 -23.51
N ASN A 372 18.71 17.49 -23.02
CA ASN A 372 18.40 16.33 -23.87
C ASN A 372 16.91 15.97 -23.94
N ALA A 373 16.13 16.27 -22.89
CA ALA A 373 14.74 15.83 -22.78
C ALA A 373 13.73 16.99 -22.78
N LEU A 374 14.11 18.17 -22.27
CA LEU A 374 13.23 19.34 -22.28
C LEU A 374 13.28 20.07 -23.65
N PRO A 375 12.13 20.40 -24.28
CA PRO A 375 12.13 21.13 -25.54
C PRO A 375 12.76 22.51 -25.42
N ALA A 376 13.52 22.91 -26.46
CA ALA A 376 14.20 24.22 -26.51
C ALA A 376 13.25 25.44 -26.49
N SER A 377 11.93 25.24 -26.62
CA SER A 377 10.91 26.27 -26.44
C SER A 377 10.74 26.72 -24.98
N TYR A 378 11.22 25.93 -24.01
CA TYR A 378 11.13 26.28 -22.59
C TYR A 378 12.22 27.27 -22.15
N GLN A 379 11.82 28.29 -21.41
CA GLN A 379 12.72 29.18 -20.68
C GLN A 379 13.01 28.58 -19.31
N VAL A 380 14.25 28.14 -19.12
CA VAL A 380 14.66 27.42 -17.91
C VAL A 380 15.29 28.36 -16.89
N LYS A 381 14.74 28.37 -15.67
CA LYS A 381 15.39 28.95 -14.49
C LYS A 381 15.94 27.82 -13.62
N LYS A 382 17.24 27.87 -13.33
CA LYS A 382 17.95 26.91 -12.49
C LYS A 382 18.13 27.47 -11.08
N VAL A 383 17.78 26.69 -10.05
CA VAL A 383 18.02 27.02 -8.64
C VAL A 383 18.80 25.86 -8.01
N TYR A 384 20.13 25.98 -7.99
CA TYR A 384 21.02 24.92 -7.50
C TYR A 384 21.62 25.32 -6.17
N LEU A 385 21.64 24.42 -5.18
CA LEU A 385 22.09 24.72 -3.81
C LEU A 385 23.49 25.35 -3.76
N GLY A 386 24.43 24.87 -4.59
CA GLY A 386 25.80 25.39 -4.63
C GLY A 386 25.96 26.76 -5.30
N SER A 387 24.92 27.27 -5.97
CA SER A 387 24.95 28.53 -6.75
C SER A 387 23.94 29.58 -6.28
N SER A 388 22.90 29.18 -5.53
CA SER A 388 21.88 30.08 -5.00
C SER A 388 22.21 30.51 -3.58
N ASP A 389 22.09 31.81 -3.30
CA ASP A 389 22.26 32.35 -1.95
C ASP A 389 21.03 32.08 -1.05
N ASN A 390 19.85 31.90 -1.65
CA ASN A 390 18.60 31.64 -0.94
C ASN A 390 17.64 30.81 -1.82
N PRO A 391 17.89 29.48 -1.95
CA PRO A 391 17.13 28.63 -2.84
C PRO A 391 15.64 28.61 -2.50
N THR A 392 15.28 28.60 -1.21
CA THR A 392 13.88 28.60 -0.76
C THR A 392 13.11 29.79 -1.31
N SER A 393 13.65 31.02 -1.16
CA SER A 393 12.98 32.22 -1.67
C SER A 393 12.89 32.23 -3.20
N GLU A 394 13.91 31.73 -3.89
CA GLU A 394 13.92 31.66 -5.35
C GLU A 394 12.90 30.65 -5.88
N ILE A 395 12.74 29.51 -5.22
CA ILE A 395 11.73 28.49 -5.55
C ILE A 395 10.33 29.08 -5.40
N ILE A 396 10.01 29.62 -4.22
CA ILE A 396 8.69 30.22 -3.93
C ILE A 396 8.38 31.32 -4.95
N GLN A 397 9.32 32.24 -5.16
CA GLN A 397 9.13 33.35 -6.11
C GLN A 397 8.86 32.83 -7.54
N SER A 398 9.62 31.83 -7.98
CA SER A 398 9.46 31.29 -9.35
C SER A 398 8.11 30.62 -9.53
N MET A 399 7.64 29.87 -8.52
CA MET A 399 6.31 29.26 -8.54
C MET A 399 5.21 30.33 -8.54
N ASP A 400 5.29 31.33 -7.66
CA ASP A 400 4.33 32.44 -7.56
C ASP A 400 4.27 33.32 -8.82
N GLU A 401 5.40 33.52 -9.51
CA GLU A 401 5.48 34.23 -10.80
C GLU A 401 4.86 33.41 -11.97
N GLY A 402 4.69 32.11 -11.77
CA GLY A 402 4.09 31.18 -12.73
C GLY A 402 5.14 30.48 -13.61
N VAL A 403 5.17 29.16 -13.49
CA VAL A 403 5.93 28.22 -14.32
C VAL A 403 5.04 27.05 -14.72
N GLY A 404 5.27 26.47 -15.89
CA GLY A 404 4.52 25.33 -16.41
C GLY A 404 5.07 23.99 -15.90
N LEU A 405 6.37 23.94 -15.64
CA LEU A 405 7.08 22.75 -15.17
C LEU A 405 7.96 23.08 -13.97
N VAL A 406 7.97 22.17 -13.00
CA VAL A 406 8.96 22.15 -11.91
C VAL A 406 9.60 20.77 -11.88
N THR A 407 10.93 20.74 -11.93
CA THR A 407 11.71 19.52 -11.72
C THR A 407 12.64 19.68 -10.55
N TYR A 408 12.57 18.76 -9.60
CA TYR A 408 13.50 18.67 -8.50
C TYR A 408 14.38 17.44 -8.64
N VAL A 409 15.70 17.59 -8.47
CA VAL A 409 16.68 16.51 -8.50
C VAL A 409 17.55 16.58 -7.25
N GLY A 410 17.48 15.58 -6.37
CA GLY A 410 18.30 15.57 -5.16
C GLY A 410 17.75 14.72 -4.03
N HIS A 411 18.34 14.87 -2.85
CA HIS A 411 17.86 14.17 -1.65
C HIS A 411 16.50 14.69 -1.21
N GLY A 412 15.71 13.82 -0.59
CA GLY A 412 14.41 14.21 -0.10
C GLY A 412 13.93 13.29 0.98
N SER A 413 12.93 13.78 1.68
CA SER A 413 12.12 13.01 2.60
C SER A 413 10.69 13.49 2.46
N MET A 414 9.77 12.92 3.24
CA MET A 414 8.35 13.22 3.18
C MET A 414 8.04 14.72 3.22
N ASN A 415 8.82 15.54 3.93
CA ASN A 415 8.50 16.94 4.20
C ASN A 415 9.56 17.95 3.73
N VAL A 416 10.58 17.53 2.97
CA VAL A 416 11.71 18.40 2.59
C VAL A 416 12.40 17.99 1.30
N TRP A 417 12.81 18.99 0.52
CA TRP A 417 13.78 18.88 -0.57
C TRP A 417 15.17 19.31 -0.08
N GLY A 418 16.14 18.42 -0.26
CA GLY A 418 17.55 18.59 0.06
C GLY A 418 17.88 18.46 1.55
N LYS A 419 19.07 17.93 1.86
CA LYS A 419 19.58 17.82 3.25
C LYS A 419 19.68 19.19 3.93
N ASP A 420 20.02 20.22 3.14
CA ASP A 420 20.12 21.62 3.57
C ASP A 420 18.78 22.38 3.55
N LYS A 421 17.65 21.65 3.39
CA LYS A 421 16.28 22.18 3.52
C LYS A 421 15.96 23.29 2.52
N MET A 422 16.23 23.04 1.24
CA MET A 422 15.96 23.99 0.15
C MET A 422 14.48 24.37 0.07
N PHE A 423 13.58 23.43 0.34
CA PHE A 423 12.14 23.67 0.35
C PHE A 423 11.46 22.70 1.32
N GLN A 424 10.75 23.22 2.32
CA GLN A 424 10.08 22.43 3.35
C GLN A 424 8.56 22.52 3.22
N ILE A 425 7.84 21.59 3.85
CA ILE A 425 6.38 21.56 3.82
C ILE A 425 5.78 22.89 4.31
N SER A 426 6.42 23.55 5.29
CA SER A 426 6.01 24.88 5.76
C SER A 426 6.11 25.98 4.69
N ASP A 427 7.05 25.85 3.76
CA ASP A 427 7.25 26.78 2.65
C ASP A 427 6.18 26.56 1.57
N SER A 428 5.82 25.30 1.31
CA SER A 428 4.74 24.95 0.39
C SER A 428 3.39 25.57 0.77
N ASN A 429 3.12 25.72 2.08
CA ASN A 429 1.92 26.37 2.61
C ASN A 429 1.85 27.88 2.34
N THR A 430 2.97 28.48 1.96
CA THR A 430 3.05 29.93 1.65
C THR A 430 2.76 30.24 0.18
N LEU A 431 2.78 29.22 -0.68
CA LEU A 431 2.53 29.39 -2.11
C LEU A 431 1.15 29.99 -2.38
N SER A 432 1.11 30.87 -3.38
CA SER A 432 -0.08 31.61 -3.80
C SER A 432 -0.23 31.66 -5.33
N ASN A 433 0.49 30.77 -6.02
CA ASN A 433 0.56 30.72 -7.47
C ASN A 433 -0.79 30.32 -8.09
N SER A 434 -1.34 31.21 -8.91
CA SER A 434 -2.55 30.92 -9.71
C SER A 434 -2.26 30.10 -10.97
N LYS A 435 -0.98 30.02 -11.37
CA LYS A 435 -0.49 29.20 -12.48
C LYS A 435 0.17 27.97 -11.88
N LEU A 436 -0.40 26.80 -12.18
CA LEU A 436 -0.09 25.56 -11.50
C LEU A 436 0.84 24.71 -12.37
N PRO A 437 2.11 24.49 -11.97
CA PRO A 437 3.00 23.62 -12.72
C PRO A 437 2.61 22.15 -12.58
N PHE A 438 3.05 21.35 -13.56
CA PHE A 438 3.30 19.94 -13.34
C PHE A 438 4.65 19.76 -12.64
N LEU A 439 4.66 19.00 -11.56
CA LEU A 439 5.86 18.72 -10.76
C LEU A 439 6.39 17.32 -11.07
N MET A 440 7.70 17.21 -11.28
CA MET A 440 8.42 15.95 -11.31
C MET A 440 9.53 15.98 -10.26
N THR A 441 9.55 15.02 -9.33
CA THR A 441 10.61 14.94 -8.33
C THR A 441 11.41 13.66 -8.50
N MET A 442 12.71 13.81 -8.73
CA MET A 442 13.72 12.76 -8.68
C MET A 442 14.37 12.83 -7.31
N THR A 443 13.73 12.15 -6.35
CA THR A 443 14.10 12.19 -4.94
C THR A 443 13.55 10.96 -4.20
N CYS A 444 13.47 10.99 -2.87
CA CYS A 444 12.87 9.91 -2.06
C CYS A 444 11.65 10.42 -1.27
N LEU A 445 10.64 9.55 -1.07
CA LEU A 445 9.53 9.68 -0.12
C LEU A 445 8.61 10.93 -0.22
N VAL A 446 8.82 11.85 -1.16
CA VAL A 446 7.98 13.06 -1.31
C VAL A 446 6.51 12.71 -1.59
N GLY A 447 6.25 11.54 -2.18
CA GLY A 447 4.92 11.00 -2.45
C GLY A 447 4.42 10.00 -1.42
N TYR A 448 4.99 9.91 -0.21
CA TYR A 448 4.62 8.93 0.82
C TYR A 448 3.23 9.21 1.45
N PHE A 449 2.18 9.22 0.62
CA PHE A 449 0.82 9.64 0.96
C PHE A 449 0.12 8.72 1.96
N HIS A 450 0.57 7.48 2.05
CA HIS A 450 -0.03 6.44 2.89
C HIS A 450 0.48 6.48 4.34
N HIS A 451 1.12 7.56 4.78
CA HIS A 451 1.56 7.70 6.16
C HIS A 451 0.37 8.02 7.08
N PRO A 452 0.20 7.30 8.21
CA PRO A 452 -1.01 7.36 9.01
C PRO A 452 -1.21 8.72 9.67
N THR A 453 -0.15 9.46 10.01
CA THR A 453 -0.26 10.65 10.85
C THR A 453 0.38 11.91 10.27
N ALA A 454 0.87 11.85 9.03
CA ALA A 454 1.62 12.95 8.43
C ALA A 454 1.34 13.06 6.94
N THR A 455 1.09 14.27 6.48
CA THR A 455 0.93 14.59 5.06
C THR A 455 2.29 14.75 4.40
N SER A 456 2.47 14.14 3.23
CA SER A 456 3.67 14.25 2.41
C SER A 456 3.70 15.60 1.65
N MET A 457 4.89 16.00 1.21
CA MET A 457 5.10 17.22 0.43
C MET A 457 4.33 17.19 -0.90
N GLY A 458 4.25 16.02 -1.55
CA GLY A 458 3.47 15.83 -2.78
C GLY A 458 1.98 16.05 -2.55
N GLU A 459 1.44 15.53 -1.45
CA GLU A 459 0.05 15.77 -1.05
C GLU A 459 -0.20 17.24 -0.73
N GLU A 460 0.64 17.86 0.09
CA GLU A 460 0.46 19.28 0.48
C GLU A 460 0.46 20.20 -0.74
N LEU A 461 1.40 20.01 -1.68
CA LEU A 461 1.44 20.78 -2.92
C LEU A 461 0.20 20.57 -3.80
N LEU A 462 -0.30 19.34 -3.90
CA LEU A 462 -1.49 19.05 -4.70
C LEU A 462 -2.77 19.58 -4.02
N LEU A 463 -2.88 19.46 -2.70
CA LEU A 463 -4.07 19.81 -1.92
C LEU A 463 -4.12 21.30 -1.54
N ASN A 464 -3.02 22.04 -1.68
CA ASN A 464 -2.96 23.45 -1.33
C ASN A 464 -4.06 24.26 -2.10
N PRO A 465 -5.02 24.89 -1.39
CA PRO A 465 -6.12 25.59 -2.03
C PRO A 465 -5.74 26.98 -2.57
N LYS A 466 -4.54 27.48 -2.27
CA LYS A 466 -4.05 28.81 -2.68
C LYS A 466 -3.07 28.76 -3.84
N GLY A 467 -2.58 27.58 -4.20
CA GLY A 467 -1.58 27.38 -5.24
C GLY A 467 -1.07 25.95 -5.27
N GLY A 468 0.24 25.77 -5.31
CA GLY A 468 0.89 24.48 -5.38
C GLY A 468 0.99 23.97 -6.82
N VAL A 469 0.56 22.74 -7.07
CA VAL A 469 0.71 22.07 -8.37
C VAL A 469 -0.64 21.61 -8.92
N VAL A 470 -0.70 21.35 -10.24
CA VAL A 470 -1.89 20.72 -10.88
C VAL A 470 -1.82 19.21 -10.81
N ALA A 471 -0.61 18.65 -10.89
CA ALA A 471 -0.31 17.24 -10.73
C ALA A 471 1.19 17.07 -10.42
N ALA A 472 1.56 15.94 -9.83
CA ALA A 472 2.94 15.64 -9.46
C ALA A 472 3.31 14.16 -9.69
N LEU A 473 4.44 13.91 -10.34
CA LEU A 473 5.11 12.61 -10.34
C LEU A 473 6.07 12.55 -9.15
N VAL A 474 5.75 11.72 -8.16
CA VAL A 474 6.45 11.67 -6.87
C VAL A 474 6.69 10.23 -6.41
N PRO A 475 7.79 9.95 -5.71
CA PRO A 475 8.11 8.60 -5.22
C PRO A 475 7.50 8.32 -3.85
N THR A 476 6.97 7.11 -3.67
CA THR A 476 6.58 6.53 -2.38
C THR A 476 7.70 5.73 -1.73
N SER A 477 8.87 5.57 -2.37
CA SER A 477 10.01 4.84 -1.80
C SER A 477 11.32 5.63 -1.88
N GLU A 478 12.39 4.98 -1.44
CA GLU A 478 13.78 5.35 -1.72
C GLU A 478 14.27 4.59 -2.96
N SER A 479 15.16 5.21 -3.73
CA SER A 479 15.75 4.61 -4.93
C SER A 479 17.06 5.31 -5.30
N LEU A 480 17.79 4.75 -6.26
CA LEU A 480 19.05 5.33 -6.73
C LEU A 480 18.80 6.48 -7.72
N ALA A 481 19.59 7.55 -7.63
CA ALA A 481 19.49 8.70 -8.55
C ALA A 481 19.62 8.30 -10.03
N SER A 482 20.46 7.31 -10.33
CA SER A 482 20.64 6.79 -11.69
C SER A 482 19.38 6.14 -12.28
N ASP A 483 18.51 5.61 -11.42
CA ASP A 483 17.31 4.88 -11.84
C ASP A 483 16.16 5.85 -12.10
N GLN A 484 16.05 6.85 -11.23
CA GLN A 484 15.12 7.98 -11.38
C GLN A 484 15.40 8.81 -12.64
N THR A 485 16.67 8.93 -13.03
CA THR A 485 17.09 9.69 -14.23
C THR A 485 16.55 9.08 -15.52
N GLU A 486 16.53 7.74 -15.59
CA GLU A 486 16.00 7.02 -16.74
C GLU A 486 14.49 7.25 -16.87
N LEU A 487 13.74 7.09 -15.76
CA LEU A 487 12.31 7.38 -15.72
C LEU A 487 12.01 8.82 -16.14
N ALA A 488 12.67 9.81 -15.53
CA ALA A 488 12.43 11.22 -15.83
C ALA A 488 12.66 11.55 -17.32
N THR A 489 13.71 10.97 -17.92
CA THR A 489 14.04 11.14 -19.33
C THR A 489 12.95 10.53 -20.22
N ASN A 490 12.50 9.32 -19.92
CA ASN A 490 11.44 8.65 -20.69
C ASN A 490 10.10 9.39 -20.57
N VAL A 491 9.73 9.81 -19.36
CA VAL A 491 8.50 10.58 -19.13
C VAL A 491 8.51 11.89 -19.90
N TYR A 492 9.60 12.66 -19.86
CA TYR A 492 9.72 13.87 -20.68
C TYR A 492 9.64 13.59 -22.18
N THR A 493 10.29 12.53 -22.65
CA THR A 493 10.24 12.14 -24.06
C THR A 493 8.79 11.93 -24.52
N HIS A 494 8.01 11.13 -23.78
CA HIS A 494 6.60 10.90 -24.11
C HIS A 494 5.74 12.13 -23.91
N LEU A 495 5.96 12.87 -22.82
CA LEU A 495 5.22 14.09 -22.51
C LEU A 495 5.31 15.13 -23.63
N PHE A 496 6.41 15.20 -24.38
CA PHE A 496 6.60 16.17 -25.46
C PHE A 496 6.51 15.59 -26.88
N SER A 497 6.22 14.30 -27.05
CA SER A 497 6.18 13.67 -28.38
C SER A 497 4.82 13.05 -28.73
N ASP A 498 4.38 12.03 -27.98
CA ASP A 498 3.27 11.15 -28.38
C ASP A 498 2.17 10.98 -27.32
N ALA A 499 2.46 11.24 -26.04
CA ALA A 499 1.46 11.14 -24.98
C ALA A 499 0.43 12.27 -25.04
N GLY A 500 -0.85 11.90 -24.96
CA GLY A 500 -1.97 12.85 -24.92
C GLY A 500 -2.15 13.48 -23.54
N THR A 501 -1.77 12.76 -22.47
CA THR A 501 -1.96 13.18 -21.08
C THR A 501 -0.71 12.94 -20.25
N VAL A 502 -0.64 13.55 -19.06
CA VAL A 502 0.46 13.33 -18.11
C VAL A 502 0.51 11.88 -17.63
N GLY A 503 -0.64 11.25 -17.39
CA GLY A 503 -0.71 9.85 -16.95
C GLY A 503 -0.21 8.88 -18.02
N GLU A 504 -0.56 9.11 -19.29
CA GLU A 504 -0.04 8.30 -20.40
C GLU A 504 1.47 8.48 -20.56
N ALA A 505 1.99 9.70 -20.41
CA ALA A 505 3.43 9.94 -20.46
C ALA A 505 4.19 9.19 -19.36
N ILE A 506 3.61 9.10 -18.16
CA ILE A 506 4.18 8.37 -17.03
C ILE A 506 4.12 6.86 -17.28
N MET A 507 2.97 6.35 -17.73
CA MET A 507 2.78 4.95 -18.07
C MET A 507 3.80 4.50 -19.14
N LEU A 508 3.88 5.22 -20.26
CA LEU A 508 4.83 4.92 -21.32
C LEU A 508 6.28 5.06 -20.84
N GLY A 509 6.57 6.08 -20.02
CA GLY A 509 7.90 6.27 -19.45
C GLY A 509 8.38 5.11 -18.58
N LYS A 510 7.46 4.47 -17.83
CA LYS A 510 7.73 3.24 -17.06
C LYS A 510 7.92 2.03 -17.98
N ARG A 511 7.13 1.90 -19.04
CA ARG A 511 7.23 0.79 -20.02
C ARG A 511 8.56 0.79 -20.79
N ASP A 512 9.19 1.94 -20.92
CA ASP A 512 10.47 2.11 -21.61
C ASP A 512 11.69 1.94 -20.67
N LEU A 513 11.49 1.60 -19.39
CA LEU A 513 12.60 1.34 -18.46
C LEU A 513 13.33 0.03 -18.78
N ASN A 514 14.66 0.05 -18.62
CA ASN A 514 15.48 -1.14 -18.81
C ASN A 514 15.44 -2.09 -17.61
N LEU A 515 14.53 -3.07 -17.67
CA LEU A 515 14.31 -4.09 -16.64
C LEU A 515 15.52 -5.02 -16.39
N ASP A 516 16.58 -5.01 -17.22
CA ASP A 516 17.82 -5.74 -16.93
C ASP A 516 18.56 -5.21 -15.68
N ARG A 517 18.14 -4.05 -15.14
CA ARG A 517 18.68 -3.45 -13.92
C ARG A 517 17.79 -3.81 -12.72
N ASN A 518 18.36 -4.53 -11.75
CA ASN A 518 17.63 -5.14 -10.63
C ASN A 518 16.70 -4.20 -9.81
N LEU A 519 16.93 -2.88 -9.78
CA LEU A 519 16.16 -1.94 -8.96
C LEU A 519 15.13 -1.12 -9.76
N MET A 520 14.97 -1.36 -11.07
CA MET A 520 13.95 -0.66 -11.86
C MET A 520 12.53 -1.01 -11.46
N GLN A 521 12.33 -2.22 -10.93
CA GLN A 521 11.01 -2.63 -10.46
C GLN A 521 10.49 -1.68 -9.38
N ASP A 522 11.33 -1.30 -8.43
CA ASP A 522 10.97 -0.32 -7.39
C ASP A 522 10.58 1.03 -8.01
N ILE A 523 11.23 1.47 -9.09
CA ILE A 523 10.87 2.71 -9.80
C ILE A 523 9.48 2.60 -10.44
N ILE A 524 9.21 1.48 -11.13
CA ILE A 524 7.92 1.22 -11.77
C ILE A 524 6.80 1.23 -10.74
N GLU A 525 7.01 0.57 -9.61
CA GLU A 525 6.00 0.45 -8.57
C GLU A 525 5.76 1.73 -7.80
N THR A 526 6.82 2.47 -7.47
CA THR A 526 6.74 3.48 -6.41
C THR A 526 6.73 4.92 -6.88
N PHE A 527 6.98 5.18 -8.16
CA PHE A 527 6.72 6.50 -8.74
C PHE A 527 5.25 6.64 -9.11
N THR A 528 4.51 7.41 -8.32
CA THR A 528 3.07 7.61 -8.48
C THR A 528 2.74 8.99 -9.04
N LEU A 529 1.64 9.08 -9.78
CA LEU A 529 1.03 10.34 -10.17
C LEU A 529 0.02 10.77 -9.09
N LEU A 530 0.30 11.88 -8.41
CA LEU A 530 -0.71 12.60 -7.65
C LEU A 530 -1.40 13.60 -8.58
N GLY A 531 -2.69 13.40 -8.83
CA GLY A 531 -3.50 14.21 -9.75
C GLY A 531 -4.36 13.36 -10.69
N ASP A 532 -5.01 14.03 -11.65
CA ASP A 532 -5.82 13.36 -12.68
C ASP A 532 -4.93 12.75 -13.78
N PRO A 533 -4.95 11.43 -14.03
CA PRO A 533 -4.16 10.79 -15.08
C PRO A 533 -4.54 11.23 -16.50
N ALA A 534 -5.76 11.74 -16.70
CA ALA A 534 -6.19 12.26 -17.99
C ALA A 534 -5.84 13.75 -18.20
N LEU A 535 -5.14 14.39 -17.26
CA LEU A 535 -4.74 15.79 -17.38
C LEU A 535 -3.90 16.02 -18.65
N VAL A 536 -4.33 16.97 -19.47
CA VAL A 536 -3.58 17.43 -20.63
C VAL A 536 -2.68 18.59 -20.21
N LEU A 537 -1.36 18.39 -20.30
CA LEU A 537 -0.39 19.43 -19.98
C LEU A 537 -0.51 20.62 -20.95
N GLN A 538 -0.59 21.85 -20.42
CA GLN A 538 -0.39 23.06 -21.21
C GLN A 538 1.08 23.18 -21.63
N LYS A 539 1.31 23.32 -22.93
CA LYS A 539 2.64 23.41 -23.56
C LYS A 539 2.71 24.70 -24.37
N PRO A 540 3.88 25.34 -24.47
CA PRO A 540 4.06 26.49 -25.34
C PRO A 540 3.66 26.14 -26.78
N GLY A 541 2.84 27.00 -27.39
CA GLY A 541 2.29 26.82 -28.73
C GLY A 541 3.26 27.03 -29.90
#